data_AF-A0A7G2K062-F1
#
_entry.id   AF-A0A7G2K062-F1
#
_cell.length_a   1.000
_cell.length_b   1.000
_cell.length_c   1.000
_cell.angle_alpha   90.00
_cell.angle_beta   90.00
_cell.angle_gamma   90.00
#
_symmetry.space_group_name_H-M   'P 1'
#
loop_
_entity.id
_entity.type
_entity.pdbx_description
1 polymer ?
#
loop_
_entity_poly.entity_id
_entity_poly.type
_entity_poly.pdbx_seq_one_letter_code
_entity_poly.pdbx_strand_id
1 'polypeptide(L)'
;MSNLKQHKQALFCNDNEAINDYETAMHNAVQAVSAWLKNEKMYTGGSIKQMRALISGFNPTKEGMGVQKSLDHLVEIFLNPSLKVHHPHSLAHLHCPTMVTSQI
;
A
#
# COMPACT_ATOMS: atom_id res chain seq x y z
N MET A 1 -9.65 -29.54 -0.44
CA MET A 1 -8.21 -29.77 -0.61
C MET A 1 -7.75 -28.86 -1.74
N SER A 2 -6.88 -27.88 -1.48
CA SER A 2 -6.29 -27.06 -2.55
C SER A 2 -5.45 -27.94 -3.45
N ASN A 3 -5.56 -27.73 -4.77
CA ASN A 3 -4.72 -28.46 -5.71
C ASN A 3 -3.28 -27.87 -5.72
N LEU A 4 -2.28 -28.66 -6.12
CA LEU A 4 -0.88 -28.22 -6.14
C LEU A 4 -0.67 -26.93 -6.95
N LYS A 5 -1.48 -26.72 -7.99
CA LYS A 5 -1.45 -25.52 -8.83
C LYS A 5 -1.79 -24.26 -8.01
N GLN A 6 -2.89 -24.28 -7.25
CA GLN A 6 -3.29 -23.18 -6.35
C GLN A 6 -2.21 -22.87 -5.32
N HIS A 7 -1.51 -23.90 -4.80
CA HIS A 7 -0.39 -23.67 -3.89
C HIS A 7 0.79 -22.97 -4.56
N LYS A 8 1.16 -23.35 -5.79
CA LYS A 8 2.24 -22.69 -6.53
C LYS A 8 1.90 -21.23 -6.84
N GLN A 9 0.68 -20.98 -7.33
CA GLN A 9 0.20 -19.63 -7.59
C GLN A 9 0.26 -18.73 -6.34
N ALA A 10 -0.09 -19.27 -5.16
CA ALA A 10 -0.09 -18.52 -3.90
C ALA A 10 1.30 -18.25 -3.31
N LEU A 11 2.36 -18.87 -3.83
CA LEU A 11 3.73 -18.73 -3.34
C LEU A 11 4.53 -17.82 -4.27
N PHE A 12 5.38 -16.96 -3.70
CA PHE A 12 6.34 -16.19 -4.49
C PHE A 12 7.44 -17.13 -5.03
N CYS A 13 7.20 -17.74 -6.19
CA CYS A 13 8.02 -18.80 -6.75
C CYS A 13 8.03 -18.75 -8.29
N ASN A 14 8.83 -19.62 -8.92
CA ASN A 14 8.93 -19.75 -10.37
C ASN A 14 7.72 -20.48 -10.99
N ASP A 15 6.55 -19.88 -10.83
CA ASP A 15 5.30 -20.28 -11.47
C ASP A 15 4.76 -19.08 -12.25
N ASN A 16 4.29 -19.30 -13.48
CA ASN A 16 3.88 -18.19 -14.36
C ASN A 16 2.71 -17.39 -13.79
N GLU A 17 1.76 -18.03 -13.11
CA GLU A 17 0.62 -17.33 -12.50
C GLU A 17 1.10 -16.52 -11.29
N ALA A 18 1.98 -17.08 -10.46
CA ALA A 18 2.56 -16.36 -9.32
C ALA A 18 3.37 -15.13 -9.74
N ILE A 19 4.19 -15.25 -10.79
CA ILE A 19 4.97 -14.14 -11.35
C ILE A 19 4.04 -13.05 -11.88
N ASN A 20 3.02 -13.43 -12.67
CA ASN A 20 2.05 -12.49 -13.21
C ASN A 20 1.24 -11.77 -12.10
N ASP A 21 0.84 -12.48 -11.05
CA ASP A 21 0.12 -11.92 -9.92
C ASP A 21 0.99 -10.89 -9.16
N TYR A 22 2.28 -11.18 -8.99
CA TYR A 22 3.24 -10.24 -8.41
C TYR A 22 3.42 -8.99 -9.28
N GLU A 23 3.69 -9.16 -10.58
CA GLU A 23 3.89 -8.04 -11.50
C GLU A 23 2.66 -7.13 -11.57
N THR A 24 1.46 -7.73 -11.60
CA THR A 24 0.19 -7.00 -11.56
C THR A 24 0.03 -6.22 -10.25
N ALA A 25 0.28 -6.85 -9.10
CA ALA A 25 0.19 -6.19 -7.80
C ALA A 25 1.19 -5.02 -7.68
N MET A 26 2.42 -5.20 -8.15
CA MET A 26 3.44 -4.16 -8.16
C MET A 26 3.07 -3.00 -9.09
N HIS A 27 2.55 -3.30 -10.29
CA HIS A 27 2.05 -2.29 -11.20
C HIS A 27 0.97 -1.42 -10.54
N ASN A 28 -0.01 -2.06 -9.88
CA ASN A 28 -1.10 -1.35 -9.21
C ASN A 28 -0.60 -0.51 -8.02
N ALA A 29 0.37 -1.03 -7.25
CA ALA A 29 0.99 -0.28 -6.16
C ALA A 29 1.73 0.97 -6.67
N VAL A 30 2.48 0.85 -7.78
CA VAL A 30 3.16 2.00 -8.41
C VAL A 30 2.17 3.04 -8.91
N GLN A 31 1.05 2.62 -9.51
CA GLN A 31 -0.01 3.54 -9.94
C GLN A 31 -0.62 4.29 -8.74
N ALA A 32 -0.89 3.59 -7.63
CA ALA A 32 -1.41 4.21 -6.42
C ALA A 32 -0.44 5.24 -5.81
N VAL A 33 0.85 4.92 -5.74
CA VAL A 33 1.89 5.86 -5.27
C VAL A 33 2.01 7.06 -6.22
N SER A 34 2.00 6.84 -7.53
CA SER A 34 2.03 7.91 -8.54
C SER A 34 0.83 8.86 -8.41
N ALA A 35 -0.38 8.31 -8.22
CA ALA A 35 -1.58 9.10 -7.97
C ALA A 35 -1.47 9.90 -6.66
N TRP A 36 -0.95 9.28 -5.60
CA TRP A 36 -0.73 9.93 -4.31
C TRP A 36 0.31 11.07 -4.40
N LEU A 37 1.40 10.88 -5.14
CA LEU A 37 2.43 11.92 -5.35
C LEU A 37 1.88 13.16 -6.08
N LYS A 38 0.92 12.99 -6.99
CA LYS A 38 0.27 14.11 -7.71
C LYS A 38 -0.63 14.98 -6.84
N ASN A 39 -1.02 14.51 -5.66
CA ASN A 39 -1.80 15.31 -4.72
C ASN A 39 -0.89 16.27 -3.94
N GLU A 40 -1.14 17.56 -4.01
CA GLU A 40 -0.26 18.59 -3.40
C GLU A 40 -0.45 18.77 -1.89
N LYS A 41 -1.44 18.12 -1.26
CA LYS A 41 -1.64 18.24 0.20
C LYS A 41 -0.57 17.47 0.95
N MET A 42 0.12 18.15 1.88
CA MET A 42 1.13 17.56 2.76
C MET A 42 0.58 16.45 3.68
N TYR A 43 -0.65 16.61 4.16
CA TYR A 43 -1.30 15.67 5.08
C TYR A 43 -2.82 15.75 4.93
N THR A 44 -3.49 14.60 4.89
CA THR A 44 -4.96 14.53 4.79
C THR A 44 -5.60 13.60 5.84
N GLY A 45 -4.82 13.11 6.83
CA GLY A 45 -5.30 12.12 7.79
C GLY A 45 -6.22 12.63 8.91
N GLY A 46 -6.46 13.94 8.98
CA GLY A 46 -7.35 14.51 9.99
C GLY A 46 -6.81 14.36 11.41
N SER A 47 -7.70 14.10 12.37
CA SER A 47 -7.32 13.93 13.78
C SER A 47 -6.89 12.49 14.12
N ILE A 48 -6.07 12.34 15.16
CA ILE A 48 -5.71 11.01 15.70
C ILE A 48 -6.95 10.17 16.03
N LYS A 49 -8.02 10.81 16.53
CA LYS A 49 -9.28 10.12 16.86
C LYS A 49 -9.93 9.50 15.61
N GLN A 50 -9.95 10.23 14.50
CA GLN A 50 -10.49 9.71 13.22
C GLN A 50 -9.61 8.57 12.69
N MET A 51 -8.29 8.73 12.69
CA MET A 51 -7.39 7.66 12.24
C MET A 51 -7.51 6.39 13.09
N ARG A 52 -7.63 6.51 14.42
CA ARG A 52 -7.87 5.34 15.28
C ARG A 52 -9.16 4.62 14.92
N ALA A 53 -10.23 5.35 14.60
CA ALA A 53 -11.49 4.73 14.20
C ALA A 53 -11.37 3.92 12.90
N LEU A 54 -10.55 4.36 11.95
CA LEU A 54 -10.29 3.61 10.70
C LEU A 54 -9.60 2.27 10.96
N ILE A 55 -8.73 2.20 11.98
CA ILE A 55 -7.93 1.00 12.27
C ILE A 55 -8.65 0.06 13.25
N SER A 56 -9.46 0.59 14.17
CA SER A 56 -10.07 -0.17 15.27
C SER A 56 -11.05 -1.26 14.82
N GLY A 57 -11.51 -1.21 13.57
CA GLY A 57 -12.42 -2.18 12.96
C GLY A 57 -11.75 -3.31 12.16
N PHE A 58 -10.41 -3.41 12.19
CA PHE A 58 -9.70 -4.46 11.45
C PHE A 58 -9.94 -5.84 12.06
N ASN A 59 -10.69 -6.67 11.34
CA ASN A 59 -11.08 -8.03 11.76
C ASN A 59 -10.67 -9.04 10.68
N PRO A 60 -9.48 -9.66 10.79
CA PRO A 60 -9.05 -10.68 9.85
C PRO A 60 -10.04 -11.85 9.79
N THR A 61 -10.33 -12.31 8.57
CA THR A 61 -11.12 -13.52 8.32
C THR A 61 -10.21 -14.61 7.77
N LYS A 62 -10.66 -15.88 7.83
CA LYS A 62 -9.91 -17.01 7.26
C LYS A 62 -9.79 -16.91 5.74
N GLU A 63 -10.80 -16.33 5.11
CA GLU A 63 -10.91 -16.15 3.67
C GLU A 63 -10.02 -15.01 3.17
N GLY A 64 -9.62 -14.10 4.07
CA GLY A 64 -8.89 -12.88 3.72
C GLY A 64 -9.70 -11.99 2.77
N MET A 65 -9.01 -11.03 2.15
CA MET A 65 -9.64 -10.07 1.22
C MET A 65 -9.05 -10.10 -0.19
N GLY A 66 -7.95 -10.85 -0.38
CA GLY A 66 -7.15 -10.82 -1.60
C GLY A 66 -6.24 -9.59 -1.69
N VAL A 67 -5.23 -9.65 -2.56
CA VAL A 67 -4.18 -8.63 -2.68
C VAL A 67 -4.73 -7.29 -3.13
N GLN A 68 -5.55 -7.26 -4.19
CA GLN A 68 -6.06 -6.00 -4.75
C GLN A 68 -6.91 -5.22 -3.73
N LYS A 69 -7.90 -5.87 -3.09
CA LYS A 69 -8.73 -5.20 -2.08
C LYS A 69 -7.91 -4.74 -0.87
N SER A 70 -6.89 -5.52 -0.51
CA SER A 70 -5.97 -5.12 0.57
C SER A 70 -5.16 -3.88 0.19
N LEU A 71 -4.66 -3.83 -1.04
CA LEU A 71 -3.96 -2.65 -1.57
C LEU A 71 -4.88 -1.42 -1.58
N ASP A 72 -6.09 -1.54 -2.13
CA ASP A 72 -7.06 -0.43 -2.19
C ASP A 72 -7.37 0.11 -0.78
N HIS A 73 -7.58 -0.80 0.18
CA HIS A 73 -7.81 -0.43 1.57
C HIS A 73 -6.60 0.27 2.19
N LEU A 74 -5.38 -0.24 1.99
CA LEU A 74 -4.15 0.40 2.47
C LEU A 74 -3.93 1.78 1.83
N VAL A 75 -4.30 1.96 0.57
CA VAL A 75 -4.25 3.27 -0.08
C VAL A 75 -5.17 4.25 0.66
N GLU A 76 -6.38 3.82 1.02
CA GLU A 76 -7.36 4.63 1.73
C GLU A 76 -6.91 4.96 3.16
N ILE A 77 -6.58 3.95 3.97
CA ILE A 77 -6.40 4.13 5.42
C ILE A 77 -4.97 4.45 5.85
N PHE A 78 -3.99 4.24 4.97
CA PHE A 78 -2.56 4.43 5.27
C PHE A 78 -1.88 5.41 4.32
N LEU A 79 -1.90 5.16 3.00
CA LEU A 79 -1.14 5.98 2.05
C LEU A 79 -1.70 7.40 1.96
N ASN A 80 -3.01 7.54 1.68
CA ASN A 80 -3.68 8.84 1.59
C ASN A 80 -3.46 9.71 2.84
N PRO A 81 -3.70 9.22 4.07
CA PRO A 81 -3.51 10.01 5.27
C PRO A 81 -2.04 10.17 5.69
N SER A 82 -1.07 9.55 5.01
CA SER A 82 0.35 9.65 5.38
C SER A 82 0.91 11.07 5.19
N LEU A 83 1.91 11.42 6.00
CA LEU A 83 2.62 12.69 5.90
C LEU A 83 3.61 12.65 4.74
N LYS A 84 3.51 13.63 3.83
CA LYS A 84 4.42 13.79 2.69
C LYS A 84 5.70 14.50 3.10
N VAL A 85 6.77 13.75 3.33
CA VAL A 85 8.09 14.33 3.64
C VAL A 85 8.71 15.14 2.51
N HIS A 86 8.36 14.80 1.26
CA HIS A 86 8.83 15.52 0.08
C HIS A 86 8.08 16.84 -0.16
N HIS A 87 7.00 17.10 0.60
CA HIS A 87 6.28 18.36 0.48
C HIS A 87 7.13 19.51 1.04
N PRO A 88 7.23 20.68 0.38
CA PRO A 88 8.11 21.79 0.79
C PRO A 88 7.90 22.31 2.21
N HIS A 89 6.68 22.18 2.75
CA HIS A 89 6.34 22.60 4.11
C HIS A 89 6.59 21.52 5.18
N SER A 90 7.10 20.34 4.81
CA SER A 90 7.41 19.26 5.75
C SER A 90 8.82 19.46 6.34
N LEU A 91 8.94 20.37 7.31
CA LEU A 91 10.23 20.87 7.80
C LEU A 91 10.46 20.67 9.31
N ALA A 92 9.64 19.85 9.97
CA ALA A 92 9.64 19.77 11.43
C ALA A 92 10.81 18.95 12.02
N HIS A 93 11.21 17.88 11.34
CA HIS A 93 12.08 16.85 11.91
C HIS A 93 13.14 16.39 10.90
N LEU A 94 14.11 15.59 11.37
CA LEU A 94 15.11 14.90 10.55
C LEU A 94 14.50 13.72 9.79
N HIS A 95 13.39 13.98 9.08
CA HIS A 95 12.69 13.01 8.25
C HIS A 95 12.79 13.45 6.80
N CYS A 96 13.89 13.07 6.15
CA CYS A 96 14.27 13.56 4.83
C CYS A 96 13.39 12.96 3.72
N PRO A 97 13.17 13.70 2.61
CA PRO A 97 12.71 13.11 1.37
C PRO A 97 13.66 12.01 0.89
N THR A 98 13.12 10.92 0.34
CA THR A 98 13.93 9.83 -0.21
C THR A 98 14.28 10.09 -1.67
N MET A 99 15.43 9.59 -2.10
CA MET A 99 15.82 9.63 -3.52
C MET A 99 15.04 8.57 -4.31
N VAL A 100 14.75 8.86 -5.58
CA VAL A 100 14.11 7.90 -6.51
C VAL A 100 14.91 6.61 -6.61
N THR A 101 16.24 6.70 -6.65
CA THR A 101 17.15 5.54 -6.68
C THR A 101 17.08 4.66 -5.43
N SER A 102 16.48 5.14 -4.34
CA SER A 102 16.26 4.36 -3.12
C SER A 102 14.91 3.64 -3.09
N GLN A 103 14.10 3.75 -4.17
CA GLN A 103 12.78 3.13 -4.29
C GLN A 103 12.78 1.93 -5.26
N ILE A 104 13.93 1.60 -5.84
CA ILE A 104 14.18 0.46 -6.74
C ILE A 104 15.17 -0.49 -6.08
#